data_AF-A0A1F0NQP9-F1
#
_entry.id   AF-A0A1F0NQP9-F1
#
_cell.length_a   1.000
_cell.length_b   1.000
_cell.length_c   1.000
_cell.angle_alpha   90.00
_cell.angle_beta   90.00
_cell.angle_gamma   90.00
#
_symmetry.space_group_name_H-M   'P 1'
#
loop_
_entity.id
_entity.type
_entity.pdbx_description
1 polymer ?
#
loop_
_entity_poly.entity_id
_entity_poly.type
_entity_poly.pdbx_seq_one_letter_code
_entity_poly.pdbx_strand_id
1 'polypeptide(L)'
;MANRIRNVQLKINLTEEEKALFEKKMKMSKCKTMNHFLRKVVSESDIYVVDLEPFRDIQGLLFRYASSVNQIAKRVNSTGVIYSDDIKDIQSHIEHLSKEIWQIHSLLLNKTTNKGDEV
;
A
#
# COMPACT_ATOMS: atom_id res chain seq x y z
N MET A 1 -30.08 10.88 38.43
CA MET A 1 -28.91 10.83 37.52
C MET A 1 -29.45 10.90 36.10
N ALA A 2 -29.06 11.91 35.32
CA ALA A 2 -29.63 12.12 33.99
C ALA A 2 -29.27 10.96 33.05
N ASN A 3 -30.25 10.44 32.31
CA ASN A 3 -30.08 9.40 31.30
C ASN A 3 -29.13 9.92 30.20
N ARG A 4 -27.83 9.59 30.33
CA ARG A 4 -26.83 9.93 29.31
C ARG A 4 -26.96 8.93 28.15
N ILE A 5 -27.09 9.46 26.94
CA ILE A 5 -27.09 8.68 25.69
C ILE A 5 -25.79 7.86 25.54
N ARG A 6 -24.68 8.31 26.14
CA ARG A 6 -23.36 7.65 26.05
C ARG A 6 -22.89 7.26 27.45
N ASN A 7 -23.16 6.02 27.85
CA ASN A 7 -22.89 5.45 29.17
C ASN A 7 -21.65 4.53 29.22
N VAL A 8 -21.18 4.03 28.08
CA VAL A 8 -19.97 3.18 28.00
C VAL A 8 -18.71 4.05 28.01
N GLN A 9 -17.74 3.71 28.86
CA GLN A 9 -16.46 4.40 28.98
C GLN A 9 -15.34 3.56 28.35
N LEU A 10 -14.53 4.18 27.48
CA LEU A 10 -13.27 3.63 26.98
C LEU A 10 -12.10 4.30 27.74
N LYS A 11 -11.20 3.50 28.32
CA LYS A 11 -9.97 3.98 28.96
C LYS A 11 -8.78 3.50 28.14
N ILE A 12 -7.86 4.42 27.82
CA ILE A 12 -6.65 4.15 27.06
C ILE A 12 -5.48 4.67 27.90
N ASN A 13 -4.50 3.81 28.16
CA ASN A 13 -3.25 4.21 28.80
C ASN A 13 -2.27 4.63 27.70
N LEU A 14 -1.64 5.79 27.86
CA LEU A 14 -0.72 6.37 26.89
C LEU A 14 0.57 6.76 27.61
N THR A 15 1.68 6.70 26.88
CA THR A 15 2.92 7.37 27.27
C THR A 15 2.78 8.89 27.09
N GLU A 16 3.67 9.68 27.70
CA GLU A 16 3.61 11.15 27.59
C GLU A 16 3.79 11.62 26.13
N GLU A 17 4.63 10.92 25.35
CA GLU A 17 4.86 11.21 23.93
C GLU A 17 3.60 10.96 23.08
N GLU A 18 2.93 9.82 23.29
CA GLU A 18 1.69 9.49 22.59
C GLU A 18 0.58 10.47 22.95
N LYS A 19 0.48 10.86 24.22
CA LYS A 19 -0.49 11.86 24.65
C LYS A 19 -0.27 13.21 23.96
N ALA A 20 0.99 13.66 23.87
CA ALA A 20 1.33 14.89 23.17
C ALA A 20 0.95 14.84 21.67
N LEU A 21 1.14 13.68 21.03
CA LEU A 21 0.74 13.45 19.64
C LEU A 21 -0.79 13.56 19.47
N PHE A 22 -1.56 12.94 20.37
CA PHE A 22 -3.02 13.00 20.34
C PHE A 22 -3.53 14.43 20.52
N GLU A 23 -2.96 15.20 21.45
CA GLU A 23 -3.32 16.61 21.65
C GLU A 23 -2.99 17.48 20.44
N LYS A 24 -1.83 17.26 19.80
CA LYS A 24 -1.45 17.97 18.57
C LYS A 24 -2.44 17.70 17.45
N LYS A 25 -2.79 16.43 17.21
CA LYS A 25 -3.77 16.03 16.18
C LYS A 25 -5.19 16.54 16.51
N MET A 26 -5.58 16.55 17.78
CA MET A 26 -6.84 17.13 18.23
C MET A 26 -6.91 18.63 17.91
N LYS A 27 -5.86 19.40 18.22
CA LYS A 27 -5.78 20.84 17.91
C LYS A 27 -5.90 21.09 16.41
N MET A 28 -5.23 20.28 15.58
CA MET A 28 -5.33 20.38 14.12
C MET A 28 -6.76 20.13 13.60
N SER A 29 -7.49 19.19 14.21
CA SER A 29 -8.87 18.86 13.83
C SER A 29 -9.94 19.86 14.28
N LYS A 30 -9.57 20.89 15.06
CA LYS A 30 -10.48 21.89 15.67
C LYS A 30 -11.58 21.28 16.56
N CYS A 31 -11.37 20.08 17.09
CA CYS A 31 -12.33 19.42 17.98
C CYS A 31 -12.30 20.02 19.40
N LYS A 32 -13.46 20.17 20.04
CA LYS A 32 -13.59 20.75 21.39
C LYS A 32 -13.12 19.83 22.53
N THR A 33 -13.21 18.51 22.36
CA THR A 33 -12.83 17.53 23.39
C THR A 33 -12.14 16.32 22.76
N MET A 34 -11.24 15.68 23.51
CA MET A 34 -10.54 14.47 23.07
C MET A 34 -11.52 13.34 22.73
N ASN A 35 -12.58 13.17 23.52
CA ASN A 35 -13.61 12.18 23.24
C ASN A 35 -14.37 12.45 21.93
N HIS A 36 -14.58 13.73 21.58
CA HIS A 36 -15.16 14.06 20.28
C HIS A 36 -14.17 13.79 19.15
N PHE A 37 -12.90 14.15 19.31
CA PHE A 37 -11.84 13.86 18.36
C PHE A 37 -11.71 12.36 18.06
N LEU A 38 -11.60 11.51 19.09
CA LEU A 38 -11.43 10.07 18.90
C LEU A 38 -12.62 9.42 18.20
N ARG A 39 -13.84 9.79 18.59
CA ARG A 39 -15.05 9.28 17.91
C ARG A 39 -15.10 9.76 16.47
N LYS A 40 -14.79 11.05 16.23
CA LYS A 40 -14.76 11.61 14.88
C LYS A 40 -13.75 10.87 14.00
N VAL A 41 -12.52 10.68 14.47
CA VAL A 41 -11.48 9.96 13.73
C VAL A 41 -11.89 8.52 13.42
N VAL A 42 -12.39 7.77 14.41
CA VAL A 42 -12.78 6.36 14.22
C VAL A 42 -14.06 6.22 13.39
N SER A 43 -14.97 7.20 13.44
CA SER A 43 -16.20 7.18 12.65
C SER A 43 -16.03 7.71 11.22
N GLU A 44 -15.06 8.60 10.98
CA GLU A 44 -14.80 9.18 9.65
C GLU A 44 -13.77 8.39 8.85
N SER A 45 -12.86 7.68 9.53
CA SER A 45 -11.81 6.91 8.87
C SER A 45 -12.24 5.45 8.77
N ASP A 46 -12.74 5.04 7.61
CA ASP A 46 -12.86 3.61 7.31
C ASP A 46 -11.48 2.96 7.40
N ILE A 47 -11.37 1.88 8.17
CA ILE A 47 -10.13 1.12 8.27
C ILE A 47 -10.04 0.21 7.03
N TYR A 48 -9.28 0.66 6.04
CA TYR A 48 -8.98 -0.14 4.85
C TYR A 48 -7.84 -1.10 5.14
N VAL A 49 -8.14 -2.40 5.18
CA VAL A 49 -7.11 -3.44 5.11
C VAL A 49 -6.78 -3.64 3.64
N VAL A 50 -5.62 -3.13 3.23
CA VAL A 50 -5.11 -3.31 1.87
C VAL A 50 -4.25 -4.56 1.85
N ASP A 51 -4.65 -5.55 1.06
CA ASP A 51 -3.79 -6.68 0.74
C ASP A 51 -2.67 -6.24 -0.20
N LEU A 52 -1.43 -6.34 0.28
CA LEU A 52 -0.22 -5.98 -0.45
C LEU A 52 0.50 -7.19 -1.05
N GLU A 53 -0.04 -8.39 -0.87
CA GLU A 53 0.52 -9.63 -1.41
C GLU A 53 0.78 -9.56 -2.93
N PRO A 54 -0.14 -9.02 -3.76
CA PRO A 54 0.11 -8.89 -5.21
C PRO A 54 1.32 -8.02 -5.56
N PHE A 55 1.60 -6.97 -4.78
CA PHE A 55 2.76 -6.11 -5.00
C PHE A 55 4.07 -6.80 -4.60
N ARG A 56 4.02 -7.65 -3.57
CA ARG A 56 5.17 -8.43 -3.11
C ARG A 56 5.58 -9.48 -4.16
N ASP A 57 4.62 -10.07 -4.85
CA ASP A 57 4.89 -11.02 -5.94
C ASP A 57 5.57 -10.34 -7.14
N ILE A 58 5.10 -9.15 -7.53
CA ILE A 58 5.76 -8.35 -8.57
C ILE A 58 7.19 -7.98 -8.15
N GLN A 59 7.40 -7.60 -6.89
CA GLN A 59 8.75 -7.30 -6.40
C GLN A 59 9.68 -8.51 -6.52
N GLY A 60 9.18 -9.73 -6.23
CA GLY A 60 9.93 -10.97 -6.43
C GLY A 60 10.24 -11.26 -7.90
N LEU A 61 9.30 -10.98 -8.81
CA LEU A 61 9.52 -11.09 -10.26
C LEU A 61 10.58 -10.09 -10.76
N LEU A 62 10.49 -8.82 -10.33
CA LEU A 62 11.47 -7.78 -10.63
C LEU A 62 12.88 -8.18 -10.20
N PHE A 63 13.02 -8.72 -8.98
CA PHE A 63 14.32 -9.17 -8.47
C PHE A 63 14.93 -10.28 -9.33
N ARG A 64 14.11 -11.28 -9.72
CA ARG A 64 14.55 -12.37 -10.61
C ARG A 64 14.97 -11.84 -11.98
N TYR A 65 14.19 -10.94 -12.55
CA TYR A 65 14.53 -10.30 -13.82
C TYR A 65 15.83 -9.50 -13.75
N ALA A 66 15.98 -8.62 -12.74
CA ALA A 66 17.19 -7.83 -12.54
C ALA A 66 18.43 -8.73 -12.38
N SER A 67 18.30 -9.84 -11.67
CA SER A 67 19.35 -10.85 -11.54
C SER A 67 19.71 -11.49 -12.90
N SER A 68 18.70 -11.86 -13.70
CA SER A 68 18.91 -12.41 -15.05
C SER A 68 19.65 -11.43 -15.96
N VAL A 69 19.22 -10.16 -15.99
CA VAL A 69 19.89 -9.11 -16.77
C VAL A 69 21.33 -8.91 -16.30
N ASN A 70 21.57 -8.93 -14.99
CA ASN A 70 22.92 -8.80 -14.44
C ASN A 70 23.83 -9.98 -14.84
N GLN A 71 23.29 -11.18 -14.98
CA GLN A 71 24.04 -12.34 -15.50
C GLN A 71 24.43 -12.15 -16.97
N ILE A 72 23.49 -11.68 -17.80
CA ILE A 72 23.77 -11.33 -19.20
C ILE A 72 24.85 -10.26 -19.26
N ALA A 73 24.73 -9.18 -18.47
CA ALA A 73 25.71 -8.12 -18.41
C ALA A 73 27.12 -8.64 -18.03
N LYS A 74 27.23 -9.49 -17.00
CA LYS A 74 28.50 -10.13 -16.62
C LYS A 74 29.10 -10.97 -17.75
N ARG A 75 28.27 -11.75 -18.45
CA ARG A 75 28.69 -12.58 -19.58
C ARG A 75 29.19 -11.74 -20.75
N VAL A 76 28.44 -10.69 -21.12
CA VAL A 76 28.80 -9.75 -22.18
C VAL A 76 30.11 -9.04 -21.83
N ASN A 77 30.26 -8.57 -20.59
CA ASN A 77 31.50 -7.94 -20.13
C ASN A 77 32.72 -8.88 -20.15
N SER A 78 32.50 -10.20 -20.01
CA SER A 78 33.57 -11.19 -20.01
C SER A 78 33.95 -11.67 -21.41
N THR A 79 32.97 -11.79 -22.32
CA THR A 79 33.15 -12.39 -23.64
C THR A 79 33.20 -11.37 -24.78
N GLY A 80 32.68 -10.16 -24.56
CA GLY A 80 32.52 -9.12 -25.58
C GLY A 80 31.44 -9.43 -26.62
N VAL A 81 30.69 -10.52 -26.47
CA VAL A 81 29.68 -10.98 -27.44
C VAL A 81 28.29 -10.94 -26.81
N ILE A 82 27.32 -10.43 -27.56
CA ILE A 82 25.90 -10.45 -27.20
C ILE A 82 25.21 -11.50 -28.07
N TYR A 83 24.58 -12.49 -27.44
CA TYR A 83 23.81 -13.50 -28.15
C TYR A 83 22.39 -12.99 -28.42
N SER A 84 21.84 -13.35 -29.59
CA SER A 84 20.45 -13.02 -29.93
C SER A 84 19.45 -13.65 -28.96
N ASP A 85 19.78 -14.80 -28.39
CA ASP A 85 18.94 -15.47 -27.39
C ASP A 85 18.91 -14.71 -26.05
N ASP A 86 20.03 -14.09 -25.62
CA ASP A 86 20.04 -13.23 -24.43
C ASP A 86 19.07 -12.03 -24.60
N ILE A 87 18.97 -11.48 -25.82
CA ILE A 87 18.04 -10.39 -26.15
C ILE A 87 16.58 -10.89 -26.09
N LYS A 88 16.31 -12.09 -26.63
CA LYS A 88 14.96 -12.69 -26.57
C LYS A 88 14.53 -12.98 -25.14
N ASP A 89 15.44 -13.48 -24.29
CA ASP A 89 15.16 -13.75 -22.89
C ASP A 89 14.78 -12.47 -22.14
N ILE A 90 15.49 -11.37 -22.41
CA ILE A 90 15.15 -10.06 -21.85
C ILE A 90 13.76 -9.61 -22.31
N GLN A 91 13.45 -9.73 -23.60
CA GLN A 91 12.14 -9.36 -24.16
C GLN A 91 11.02 -10.18 -23.53
N SER A 92 11.21 -11.50 -23.39
CA SER A 92 10.23 -12.40 -22.78
C SER A 92 9.93 -12.04 -21.32
N HIS A 93 10.96 -11.75 -20.53
CA HIS A 93 10.77 -11.34 -19.14
C HIS A 93 10.06 -9.98 -19.01
N ILE A 94 10.37 -9.01 -19.89
CA ILE A 94 9.69 -7.71 -19.93
C ILE A 94 8.20 -7.91 -20.27
N GLU A 95 7.90 -8.77 -21.25
CA GLU A 95 6.51 -9.05 -21.64
C GLU A 95 5.73 -9.69 -20.49
N HIS A 96 6.33 -10.67 -19.80
CA HIS A 96 5.71 -11.31 -18.64
C HIS A 96 5.43 -10.29 -17.53
N LEU A 97 6.41 -9.44 -17.20
CA LEU A 97 6.26 -8.40 -16.18
C LEU A 97 5.18 -7.37 -16.56
N SER A 98 5.10 -7.00 -17.84
CA SER A 98 4.06 -6.11 -18.34
C SER A 98 2.65 -6.69 -18.16
N LYS A 99 2.47 -8.01 -18.39
CA LYS A 99 1.19 -8.69 -18.16
C LYS A 99 0.77 -8.67 -16.69
N GLU A 100 1.69 -8.96 -15.77
CA GLU A 100 1.43 -8.94 -14.33
C GLU A 100 1.04 -7.53 -13.83
N ILE A 101 1.77 -6.50 -14.28
CA ILE A 101 1.41 -5.10 -13.97
C ILE A 101 0.03 -4.75 -14.52
N TRP A 102 -0.28 -5.18 -15.75
CA TRP A 102 -1.57 -4.92 -16.37
C TRP A 102 -2.73 -5.57 -15.62
N GLN A 103 -2.54 -6.79 -15.10
CA GLN A 103 -3.54 -7.47 -14.28
C GLN A 103 -3.87 -6.66 -13.02
N ILE A 104 -2.86 -6.19 -12.27
CA ILE A 104 -3.09 -5.35 -11.09
C ILE A 104 -3.77 -4.03 -11.49
N HIS A 105 -3.30 -3.38 -12.55
CA HIS A 105 -3.88 -2.12 -13.02
C HIS A 105 -5.36 -2.29 -13.39
N SER A 106 -5.71 -3.39 -14.07
CA SER A 106 -7.10 -3.72 -14.41
C SER A 106 -7.96 -4.00 -13.18
N LEU A 107 -7.44 -4.70 -12.17
CA LEU A 107 -8.12 -4.94 -10.90
C LEU A 107 -8.40 -3.64 -10.15
N LEU A 108 -7.44 -2.70 -10.16
CA LEU A 108 -7.60 -1.39 -9.53
C LEU A 108 -8.64 -0.54 -10.29
N LEU A 109 -8.56 -0.49 -11.63
CA LEU A 109 -9.52 0.22 -12.46
C LEU A 109 -10.96 -0.29 -12.26
N ASN A 110 -11.15 -1.61 -12.28
CA ASN A 110 -12.48 -2.22 -12.08
C ASN A 110 -13.06 -1.93 -10.69
N LYS A 111 -12.21 -1.78 -9.66
CA LYS A 111 -12.66 -1.36 -8.33
C LYS A 111 -13.04 0.12 -8.27
N THR A 112 -12.41 0.97 -9.07
CA THR A 112 -12.75 2.41 -9.12
C THR A 112 -14.02 2.69 -9.92
N THR A 113 -14.35 1.89 -10.93
CA THR A 113 -15.55 2.07 -11.76
C THR A 113 -16.82 1.55 -11.08
N ASN A 114 -16.76 0.41 -10.39
CA ASN A 114 -17.92 -0.19 -9.74
C ASN A 114 -18.33 0.48 -8.41
N LYS A 115 -17.55 1.43 -7.89
CA LYS A 115 -17.87 2.21 -6.67
C LYS A 115 -18.41 3.62 -6.96
N GLY A 116 -18.61 3.97 -8.23
CA GLY A 116 -19.22 5.24 -8.63
C GLY A 116 -20.74 5.33 -8.45
N ASP A 117 -21.43 4.19 -8.23
CA ASP A 117 -22.90 4.10 -8.27
C ASP A 117 -23.55 3.72 -6.92
N GLU A 118 -22.80 3.76 -5.81
CA GLU A 118 -23.38 3.56 -4.46
C GLU A 118 -22.92 4.67 -3.49
N VAL A 119 -23.23 5.94 -3.79
CA VAL A 119 -23.50 7.00 -2.79
C VAL A 119 -24.55 7.96 -3.34
#